data_AF-A0A3D2EPD8-F1
#
_entry.id   AF-A0A3D2EPD8-F1
#
_cell.length_a   1.000
_cell.length_b   1.000
_cell.length_c   1.000
_cell.angle_alpha   90.00
_cell.angle_beta   90.00
_cell.angle_gamma   90.00
#
_symmetry.space_group_name_H-M   'P 1'
#
loop_
_entity.id
_entity.type
_entity.pdbx_description
1 polymer ?
#
loop_
_entity_poly.entity_id
_entity_poly.type
_entity_poly.pdbx_seq_one_letter_code
_entity_poly.pdbx_strand_id
1 'polypeptide(L)'
;MPPGAGGRSAIASRNEPISVTCLPVLCCLRVTRASGCAKEVAPARLSAGLKAHSDLTDVWPPQRSSQSALEAICCARRRWVISAGHMGECGVLELYYFPTATCGYKARLTLDEKRVDFTARVLDRDAGDLLTPEYLRLNPNAVVPTLVHDGHVIIESSIIMAYIDHAFAGPALSPVDPLSRARMQMWMKQADEKYLPSIGAVTYGTFRRLEILEQHGDHLEAYYSDIPDPDRRAQRRSVVEQGIRSPHARQGIVILQKMLFEIEAALRDRPFLCGVAYSLADASVTPFVSRLNELSLDWMWADLPGVRGWWDRIRARASFDAVFGAFPNPDRIRRLREAGLEARPAVEEILLGAA
;
A
#
# COMPACT_ATOMS: atom_id res chain seq x y z
N MET A 1 -43.83 -13.02 -63.63
CA MET A 1 -44.90 -13.20 -62.62
C MET A 1 -44.53 -12.37 -61.39
N PRO A 2 -45.43 -11.50 -60.91
CA PRO A 2 -45.24 -10.53 -59.81
C PRO A 2 -45.71 -11.15 -58.47
N PRO A 3 -46.04 -10.39 -57.39
CA PRO A 3 -45.64 -9.06 -56.87
C PRO A 3 -45.08 -9.22 -55.41
N GLY A 4 -44.84 -8.25 -54.53
CA GLY A 4 -45.13 -6.82 -54.32
C GLY A 4 -44.71 -6.48 -52.88
N ALA A 5 -44.08 -5.33 -52.62
CA ALA A 5 -44.69 -4.07 -52.22
C ALA A 5 -45.20 -4.02 -50.76
N GLY A 6 -44.67 -3.04 -50.00
CA GLY A 6 -45.18 -2.56 -48.71
C GLY A 6 -44.04 -2.39 -47.70
N GLY A 7 -43.76 -1.24 -47.10
CA GLY A 7 -44.36 0.08 -47.10
C GLY A 7 -43.64 0.89 -46.01
N ARG A 8 -43.25 2.12 -46.31
CA ARG A 8 -42.71 3.07 -45.32
C ARG A 8 -43.84 3.54 -44.41
N SER A 9 -43.57 3.71 -43.11
CA SER A 9 -44.10 4.87 -42.37
C SER A 9 -43.31 5.09 -41.08
N ALA A 10 -42.64 6.23 -41.03
CA ALA A 10 -42.16 6.84 -39.81
C ALA A 10 -43.32 7.60 -39.17
N ILE A 11 -43.60 7.35 -37.89
CA ILE A 11 -44.37 8.27 -37.05
C ILE A 11 -43.60 8.47 -35.75
N ALA A 12 -43.04 9.66 -35.62
CA ALA A 12 -42.54 10.23 -34.39
C ALA A 12 -43.71 10.63 -33.48
N SER A 13 -43.51 10.49 -32.16
CA SER A 13 -44.16 11.20 -31.04
C SER A 13 -44.32 10.23 -29.87
N ARG A 14 -44.03 10.53 -28.62
CA ARG A 14 -43.52 11.72 -27.93
C ARG A 14 -42.85 11.19 -26.65
N ASN A 15 -41.67 11.72 -26.33
CA ASN A 15 -41.16 11.73 -24.98
C ASN A 15 -42.10 12.59 -24.13
N GLU A 16 -42.73 12.01 -23.12
CA GLU A 16 -43.24 12.77 -21.97
C GLU A 16 -42.49 12.31 -20.72
N PRO A 17 -41.85 13.24 -19.97
CA PRO A 17 -41.17 12.92 -18.74
C PRO A 17 -42.19 12.74 -17.60
N ILE A 18 -42.12 11.60 -16.92
CA ILE A 18 -42.81 11.40 -15.64
C ILE A 18 -42.15 12.31 -14.61
N SER A 19 -42.81 13.44 -14.34
CA SER A 19 -42.53 14.33 -13.23
C SER A 19 -42.80 13.61 -11.91
N VAL A 20 -41.75 13.13 -11.25
CA VAL A 20 -41.81 12.74 -9.83
C VAL A 20 -41.71 14.02 -9.00
N THR A 21 -42.87 14.53 -8.62
CA THR A 21 -43.01 15.65 -7.68
C THR A 21 -42.47 15.25 -6.31
N CYS A 22 -41.37 15.88 -5.90
CA CYS A 22 -40.94 15.95 -4.51
C CYS A 22 -41.97 16.72 -3.69
N LEU A 23 -42.60 16.06 -2.71
CA LEU A 23 -43.31 16.72 -1.61
C LEU A 23 -42.48 16.59 -0.32
N PRO A 24 -42.27 17.69 0.43
CA PRO A 24 -41.44 17.70 1.62
C PRO A 24 -42.28 17.24 2.83
N VAL A 25 -41.84 16.17 3.52
CA VAL A 25 -42.33 15.88 4.87
C VAL A 25 -41.41 16.56 5.87
N LEU A 26 -41.91 17.68 6.39
CA LEU A 26 -41.34 18.42 7.50
C LEU A 26 -41.72 17.74 8.83
N CYS A 27 -40.78 17.82 9.77
CA CYS A 27 -41.01 17.94 11.22
C CYS A 27 -41.44 16.70 12.02
N CYS A 28 -40.52 16.17 12.85
CA CYS A 28 -40.62 16.33 14.31
C CYS A 28 -39.39 15.72 15.00
N LEU A 29 -38.48 16.59 15.45
CA LEU A 29 -37.54 16.30 16.53
C LEU A 29 -38.33 16.20 17.84
N ARG A 30 -38.29 15.05 18.52
CA ARG A 30 -38.48 14.97 19.97
C ARG A 30 -37.29 14.23 20.57
N VAL A 31 -36.32 15.02 21.05
CA VAL A 31 -35.31 14.58 22.00
C VAL A 31 -35.95 14.67 23.38
N THR A 32 -36.24 13.54 24.00
CA THR A 32 -36.58 13.48 25.42
C THR A 32 -35.33 13.17 26.22
N ARG A 33 -34.90 14.15 27.04
CA ARG A 33 -33.98 13.92 28.18
C ARG A 33 -34.73 13.10 29.22
N ALA A 34 -34.14 11.98 29.66
CA ALA A 34 -34.51 11.33 30.91
C ALA A 34 -33.27 11.29 31.81
N SER A 35 -33.26 12.20 32.78
CA SER A 35 -32.45 12.14 34.00
C SER A 35 -33.05 11.09 34.93
N GLY A 36 -32.27 10.06 35.27
CA GLY A 36 -32.67 8.97 36.16
C GLY A 36 -31.51 8.58 37.07
N CYS A 37 -31.73 8.81 38.35
CA CYS A 37 -30.84 8.59 39.48
C CYS A 37 -30.50 7.09 39.70
N ALA A 38 -29.23 6.75 39.97
CA ALA A 38 -28.87 5.45 40.55
C ALA A 38 -27.56 5.53 41.36
N LYS A 39 -27.75 5.71 42.67
CA LYS A 39 -27.09 5.06 43.83
C LYS A 39 -25.56 4.87 43.83
N GLU A 40 -24.96 5.51 44.84
CA GLU A 40 -23.69 5.15 45.46
C GLU A 40 -23.63 3.67 45.86
N VAL A 41 -22.51 3.03 45.55
CA VAL A 41 -22.01 1.85 46.26
C VAL A 41 -20.51 2.09 46.50
N ALA A 42 -20.11 2.06 47.78
CA ALA A 42 -18.74 2.23 48.24
C ALA A 42 -17.85 1.01 47.91
N PRO A 43 -16.52 1.16 47.81
CA PRO A 43 -15.62 0.12 47.32
C PRO A 43 -15.15 -0.83 48.43
N ALA A 44 -15.10 -2.13 48.13
CA ALA A 44 -14.38 -3.11 48.93
C ALA A 44 -12.88 -3.04 48.59
N ARG A 45 -12.04 -2.93 49.62
CA ARG A 45 -10.57 -3.06 49.55
C ARG A 45 -10.15 -4.49 49.83
N LEU A 46 -9.09 -4.92 49.13
CA LEU A 46 -7.98 -5.83 49.51
C LEU A 46 -7.33 -6.25 48.16
N SER A 47 -6.03 -6.41 47.94
CA SER A 47 -4.76 -5.88 48.46
C SER A 47 -3.67 -6.67 47.70
N ALA A 48 -2.59 -6.00 47.23
CA ALA A 48 -1.31 -6.57 46.77
C ALA A 48 -1.35 -7.54 45.56
N GLY A 49 -0.51 -7.47 44.54
CA GLY A 49 0.64 -6.64 44.23
C GLY A 49 1.48 -7.39 43.19
N LEU A 50 1.77 -6.77 42.03
CA LEU A 50 2.97 -7.06 41.25
C LEU A 50 3.18 -5.94 40.22
N LYS A 51 4.44 -5.54 40.08
CA LYS A 51 4.92 -4.30 39.44
C LYS A 51 4.68 -4.30 37.93
N ALA A 52 4.00 -3.26 37.44
CA ALA A 52 4.00 -2.91 36.02
C ALA A 52 5.18 -1.95 35.76
N HIS A 53 6.12 -2.35 34.90
CA HIS A 53 7.02 -1.40 34.24
C HIS A 53 6.24 -0.76 33.10
N SER A 54 5.88 0.51 33.28
CA SER A 54 5.28 1.37 32.26
C SER A 54 6.30 2.44 31.90
N ASP A 55 6.86 2.40 30.70
CA ASP A 55 7.59 3.53 30.09
C ASP A 55 7.46 3.43 28.57
N LEU A 56 6.34 3.93 28.04
CA LEU A 56 6.15 4.28 26.64
C LEU A 56 5.34 5.57 26.58
N THR A 57 5.95 6.65 27.06
CA THR A 57 5.50 8.02 26.82
C THR A 57 6.72 8.90 26.65
N ASP A 58 7.23 9.01 25.43
CA ASP A 58 8.01 10.17 24.95
C ASP A 58 8.24 10.04 23.43
N VAL A 59 7.25 10.47 22.62
CA VAL A 59 7.39 10.59 21.15
C VAL A 59 7.06 12.04 20.68
N TRP A 60 7.01 13.01 21.59
CA TRP A 60 6.79 14.41 21.20
C TRP A 60 7.40 15.39 22.21
N PRO A 61 8.09 16.47 21.78
CA PRO A 61 8.69 17.42 22.71
C PRO A 61 7.61 18.21 23.49
N PRO A 62 7.87 18.61 24.76
CA PRO A 62 6.87 19.24 25.59
C PRO A 62 6.52 20.65 25.11
N GLN A 63 5.22 20.90 24.91
CA GLN A 63 4.68 22.24 24.69
C GLN A 63 4.80 23.06 25.99
N ARG A 64 5.39 24.26 25.89
CA ARG A 64 5.46 25.22 26.99
C ARG A 64 4.04 25.62 27.42
N SER A 65 3.81 25.48 28.72
CA SER A 65 2.61 25.95 29.41
C SER A 65 2.58 27.48 29.47
N SER A 66 1.45 28.07 29.10
CA SER A 66 0.96 29.26 29.79
C SER A 66 -0.53 29.04 30.07
N GLN A 67 -0.83 28.95 31.36
CA GLN A 67 -2.18 28.86 31.89
C GLN A 67 -2.91 30.18 31.65
N SER A 68 -4.00 30.16 30.88
CA SER A 68 -5.15 31.05 31.08
C SER A 68 -6.25 30.72 30.07
N ALA A 69 -7.06 29.71 30.38
CA ALA A 69 -8.37 29.55 29.73
C ALA A 69 -9.25 28.59 30.54
N LEU A 70 -9.53 28.95 31.79
CA LEU A 70 -10.72 28.48 32.49
C LEU A 70 -11.68 29.66 32.56
N GLU A 71 -12.47 29.87 31.51
CA GLU A 71 -13.76 30.58 31.54
C GLU A 71 -14.43 30.59 30.15
N ALA A 72 -15.76 30.45 30.13
CA ALA A 72 -16.72 30.46 29.00
C ALA A 72 -16.82 29.16 28.17
N ILE A 73 -17.55 28.12 28.58
CA ILE A 73 -19.03 27.98 28.69
C ILE A 73 -19.81 28.31 27.40
N CYS A 74 -20.37 27.23 26.84
CA CYS A 74 -21.64 27.08 26.10
C CYS A 74 -21.94 27.85 24.80
N CYS A 75 -22.47 27.07 23.84
CA CYS A 75 -23.22 27.47 22.64
C CYS A 75 -22.42 28.03 21.45
N ALA A 76 -21.97 27.12 20.58
CA ALA A 76 -22.08 27.34 19.13
C ALA A 76 -22.04 26.00 18.38
N ARG A 77 -23.15 25.65 17.72
CA ARG A 77 -23.16 24.71 16.60
C ARG A 77 -22.17 25.21 15.54
N ARG A 78 -20.95 24.68 15.49
CA ARG A 78 -20.07 24.90 14.34
C ARG A 78 -20.39 23.85 13.28
N ARG A 79 -21.31 24.26 12.40
CA ARG A 79 -21.33 23.84 11.01
C ARG A 79 -19.88 23.90 10.51
N TRP A 80 -19.33 22.77 10.07
CA TRP A 80 -18.07 22.78 9.33
C TRP A 80 -18.31 23.58 8.06
N VAL A 81 -17.96 24.86 8.10
CA VAL A 81 -17.80 25.66 6.90
C VAL A 81 -16.52 25.12 6.29
N ILE A 82 -16.64 24.26 5.28
CA ILE A 82 -15.56 24.07 4.33
C ILE A 82 -15.39 25.44 3.69
N SER A 83 -14.35 26.18 4.11
CA SER A 83 -13.95 27.38 3.42
C SER A 83 -13.46 26.95 2.04
N ALA A 84 -14.32 27.14 1.04
CA ALA A 84 -13.86 27.27 -0.33
C ALA A 84 -12.92 28.48 -0.37
N GLY A 85 -11.62 28.24 -0.58
CA GLY A 85 -10.64 29.30 -0.72
C GLY A 85 -9.29 29.01 -0.07
N HIS A 86 -8.56 28.06 -0.65
CA HIS A 86 -7.12 28.21 -0.92
C HIS A 86 -6.81 27.35 -2.15
N MET A 87 -6.90 27.94 -3.35
CA MET A 87 -5.94 27.59 -4.40
C MET A 87 -4.65 28.35 -4.05
N GLY A 88 -3.99 27.91 -2.98
CA GLY A 88 -2.74 28.47 -2.49
C GLY A 88 -1.66 27.44 -2.72
N GLU A 89 -0.64 27.84 -3.49
CA GLU A 89 0.68 27.23 -3.67
C GLU A 89 0.72 25.70 -3.53
N CYS A 90 0.91 24.98 -4.65
CA CYS A 90 1.28 23.56 -4.61
C CYS A 90 2.44 23.40 -3.63
N GLY A 91 2.14 22.81 -2.47
CA GLY A 91 3.15 22.51 -1.47
C GLY A 91 4.30 21.74 -2.10
N VAL A 92 5.52 21.95 -1.60
CA VAL A 92 6.68 21.23 -2.11
C VAL A 92 6.50 19.76 -1.70
N LEU A 93 6.16 18.92 -2.69
CA LEU A 93 5.99 17.49 -2.54
C LEU A 93 7.20 16.78 -3.12
N GLU A 94 7.94 16.06 -2.28
CA GLU A 94 9.11 15.30 -2.67
C GLU A 94 8.95 13.83 -2.30
N LEU A 95 9.39 12.92 -3.17
CA LEU A 95 9.42 11.49 -2.88
C LEU A 95 10.84 10.97 -3.02
N TYR A 96 11.38 10.45 -1.91
CA TYR A 96 12.65 9.75 -1.86
C TYR A 96 12.42 8.26 -2.09
N TYR A 97 13.03 7.68 -3.12
CA TYR A 97 12.85 6.27 -3.45
C TYR A 97 14.00 5.69 -4.28
N PHE A 98 14.08 4.36 -4.27
CA PHE A 98 14.89 3.63 -5.24
C PHE A 98 14.08 3.28 -6.49
N PRO A 99 14.66 3.41 -7.71
CA PRO A 99 13.96 3.16 -8.97
C PRO A 99 13.18 1.85 -9.05
N THR A 100 13.70 0.77 -8.45
CA THR A 100 13.13 -0.58 -8.57
C THR A 100 12.72 -1.19 -7.22
N ALA A 101 12.51 -0.37 -6.19
CA ALA A 101 12.02 -0.84 -4.89
C ALA A 101 10.49 -1.02 -4.91
N THR A 102 10.03 -2.16 -4.40
CA THR A 102 8.60 -2.52 -4.33
C THR A 102 7.79 -1.49 -3.53
N CYS A 103 8.29 -1.04 -2.38
CA CYS A 103 7.64 0.01 -1.60
C CYS A 103 7.62 1.37 -2.32
N GLY A 104 8.67 1.68 -3.10
CA GLY A 104 8.71 2.87 -3.93
C GLY A 104 7.69 2.82 -5.09
N TYR A 105 7.41 1.65 -5.63
CA TYR A 105 6.33 1.46 -6.61
C TYR A 105 4.95 1.77 -5.99
N LYS A 106 4.68 1.32 -4.76
CA LYS A 106 3.40 1.61 -4.07
C LYS A 106 3.07 3.11 -4.03
N ALA A 107 4.02 3.92 -3.57
CA ALA A 107 3.85 5.38 -3.46
C ALA A 107 3.70 6.02 -4.85
N ARG A 108 4.55 5.65 -5.81
CA ARG A 108 4.49 6.21 -7.17
C ARG A 108 3.21 5.85 -7.93
N LEU A 109 2.73 4.62 -7.82
CA LEU A 109 1.43 4.22 -8.38
C LEU A 109 0.31 5.09 -7.80
N THR A 110 0.35 5.35 -6.50
CA THR A 110 -0.66 6.19 -5.85
C THR A 110 -0.60 7.64 -6.32
N LEU A 111 0.59 8.23 -6.44
CA LEU A 111 0.77 9.59 -6.95
C LEU A 111 0.28 9.73 -8.39
N ASP A 112 0.64 8.79 -9.27
CA ASP A 112 0.24 8.79 -10.67
C ASP A 112 -1.28 8.64 -10.84
N GLU A 113 -1.88 7.67 -10.15
CA GLU A 113 -3.33 7.44 -10.17
C GLU A 113 -4.13 8.63 -9.63
N LYS A 114 -3.57 9.35 -8.66
CA LYS A 114 -4.12 10.60 -8.12
C LYS A 114 -3.81 11.80 -9.01
N ARG A 115 -2.90 11.67 -9.98
CA ARG A 115 -2.39 12.74 -10.85
C ARG A 115 -1.75 13.86 -10.04
N VAL A 116 -0.92 13.48 -9.08
CA VAL A 116 -0.20 14.39 -8.20
C VAL A 116 1.25 14.45 -8.64
N ASP A 117 1.65 15.62 -9.12
CA ASP A 117 3.04 15.90 -9.46
C ASP A 117 3.90 15.97 -8.19
N PHE A 118 5.14 15.52 -8.29
CA PHE A 118 6.09 15.52 -7.19
C PHE A 118 7.52 15.67 -7.70
N THR A 119 8.40 16.17 -6.84
CA THR A 119 9.84 16.19 -7.09
C THR A 119 10.44 14.83 -6.74
N ALA A 120 10.97 14.12 -7.74
CA ALA A 120 11.64 12.84 -7.52
C ALA A 120 13.03 13.05 -6.89
N ARG A 121 13.25 12.44 -5.72
CA ARG A 121 14.56 12.34 -5.06
C ARG A 121 15.03 10.89 -5.19
N VAL A 122 15.60 10.56 -6.35
CA VAL A 122 16.05 9.19 -6.65
C VAL A 122 17.33 8.92 -5.88
N LEU A 123 17.32 7.90 -5.04
CA LEU A 123 18.47 7.46 -4.25
C LEU A 123 19.15 6.26 -4.91
N ASP A 124 20.43 6.08 -4.59
CA ASP A 124 21.20 4.89 -4.90
C ASP A 124 21.32 3.99 -3.65
N ARG A 125 20.94 2.72 -3.81
CA ARG A 125 20.99 1.73 -2.74
C ARG A 125 22.43 1.34 -2.40
N ASP A 126 23.25 1.18 -3.43
CA ASP A 126 24.57 0.57 -3.30
C ASP A 126 25.63 1.66 -3.01
N ALA A 127 25.32 2.94 -3.23
CA ALA A 127 26.16 4.09 -2.84
C ALA A 127 26.05 4.50 -1.36
N GLY A 128 25.18 3.86 -0.58
CA GLY A 128 25.03 4.15 0.85
C GLY A 128 24.18 5.38 1.19
N ASP A 129 23.41 5.92 0.23
CA ASP A 129 22.61 7.15 0.41
C ASP A 129 21.69 7.11 1.64
N LEU A 130 21.16 5.93 1.98
CA LEU A 130 20.27 5.73 3.13
C LEU A 130 20.96 5.95 4.49
N LEU A 131 22.28 5.87 4.53
CA LEU A 131 23.07 6.00 5.75
C LEU A 131 23.66 7.41 5.92
N THR A 132 23.42 8.31 4.96
CA THR A 132 23.83 9.71 5.08
C THR A 132 23.12 10.38 6.27
N PRO A 133 23.79 11.24 7.05
CA PRO A 133 23.15 12.01 8.12
C PRO A 133 21.94 12.82 7.61
N GLU A 134 22.00 13.30 6.37
CA GLU A 134 20.92 14.00 5.69
C GLU A 134 19.66 13.15 5.58
N TYR A 135 19.79 11.92 5.08
CA TYR A 135 18.65 11.04 4.89
C TYR A 135 18.13 10.47 6.21
N LEU A 136 19.01 10.11 7.15
CA LEU A 136 18.62 9.58 8.45
C LEU A 136 17.82 10.59 9.28
N ARG A 137 18.01 11.91 9.08
CA ARG A 137 17.15 12.95 9.66
C ARG A 137 15.71 12.89 9.14
N LEU A 138 15.49 12.42 7.90
CA LEU A 138 14.17 12.23 7.33
C LEU A 138 13.59 10.88 7.75
N ASN A 139 14.35 9.80 7.57
CA ASN A 139 13.90 8.45 7.87
C ASN A 139 14.95 7.68 8.68
N PRO A 140 14.81 7.62 10.01
CA PRO A 140 15.78 6.96 10.89
C PRO A 140 15.81 5.43 10.70
N ASN A 141 14.81 4.84 10.04
CA ASN A 141 14.78 3.41 9.73
C ASN A 141 15.70 3.03 8.55
N ALA A 142 16.33 4.01 7.89
CA ALA A 142 17.20 3.83 6.73
C ALA A 142 16.53 2.96 5.64
N VAL A 143 15.30 3.33 5.26
CA VAL A 143 14.51 2.65 4.22
C VAL A 143 13.80 3.67 3.33
N VAL A 144 13.28 3.21 2.19
CA VAL A 144 12.44 3.98 1.26
C VAL A 144 11.07 3.32 1.09
N PRO A 145 10.03 4.06 0.66
CA PRO A 145 10.02 5.48 0.34
C PRO A 145 9.90 6.39 1.56
N THR A 146 10.28 7.65 1.38
CA THR A 146 10.01 8.75 2.31
C THR A 146 9.35 9.89 1.53
N LEU A 147 8.18 10.33 1.98
CA LEU A 147 7.47 11.47 1.38
C LEU A 147 7.72 12.70 2.24
N VAL A 148 8.02 13.83 1.62
CA VAL A 148 8.07 15.13 2.27
C VAL A 148 7.03 16.03 1.63
N HIS A 149 6.09 16.55 2.41
CA HIS A 149 5.09 17.50 1.95
C HIS A 149 5.15 18.75 2.83
N ASP A 150 5.59 19.88 2.27
CA ASP A 150 5.76 21.14 2.99
C ASP A 150 6.61 21.00 4.26
N GLY A 151 7.74 20.30 4.12
CA GLY A 151 8.67 20.01 5.22
C GLY A 151 8.19 18.95 6.22
N HIS A 152 6.96 18.46 6.11
CA HIS A 152 6.46 17.36 6.94
C HIS A 152 6.86 16.03 6.35
N VAL A 153 7.50 15.19 7.16
CA VAL A 153 7.96 13.87 6.73
C VAL A 153 6.90 12.82 7.02
N ILE A 154 6.59 12.00 6.02
CA ILE A 154 5.73 10.82 6.13
C ILE A 154 6.54 9.60 5.69
N ILE A 155 6.67 8.63 6.60
CA ILE A 155 7.34 7.34 6.38
C ILE A 155 6.30 6.22 6.34
N GLU A 156 6.74 5.00 6.01
CA GLU A 156 5.94 3.81 5.75
C GLU A 156 5.08 3.88 4.47
N SER A 157 5.36 2.98 3.52
CA SER A 157 4.75 3.06 2.18
C SER A 157 3.22 3.03 2.18
N SER A 158 2.58 2.20 2.99
CA SER A 158 1.10 2.15 3.08
C SER A 158 0.50 3.38 3.77
N ILE A 159 1.23 4.00 4.71
CA ILE A 159 0.80 5.25 5.35
C ILE A 159 0.92 6.40 4.35
N ILE A 160 2.03 6.47 3.59
CA ILE A 160 2.22 7.41 2.48
C ILE A 160 1.08 7.29 1.47
N MET A 161 0.71 6.07 1.06
CA MET A 161 -0.41 5.86 0.14
C MET A 161 -1.73 6.43 0.66
N ALA A 162 -2.08 6.13 1.91
CA ALA A 162 -3.31 6.63 2.53
C ALA A 162 -3.28 8.16 2.70
N TYR A 163 -2.11 8.73 3.02
CA TYR A 163 -1.91 10.17 3.09
C TYR A 163 -2.17 10.83 1.74
N ILE A 164 -1.58 10.32 0.66
CA ILE A 164 -1.77 10.86 -0.69
C ILE A 164 -3.25 10.81 -1.10
N ASP A 165 -3.94 9.70 -0.85
CA ASP A 165 -5.35 9.56 -1.22
C ASP A 165 -6.26 10.55 -0.47
N HIS A 166 -5.95 10.84 0.80
CA HIS A 166 -6.71 11.79 1.63
C HIS A 166 -6.35 13.26 1.38
N ALA A 167 -5.07 13.57 1.18
CA ALA A 167 -4.56 14.94 1.13
C ALA A 167 -4.78 15.60 -0.23
N PHE A 168 -4.79 14.84 -1.31
CA PHE A 168 -4.87 15.38 -2.67
C PHE A 168 -6.19 15.03 -3.35
N ALA A 169 -6.65 15.96 -4.20
CA ALA A 169 -7.76 15.73 -5.11
C ALA A 169 -7.40 14.65 -6.16
N GLY A 170 -8.39 14.26 -6.96
CA GLY A 170 -8.25 13.21 -7.97
C GLY A 170 -9.13 11.99 -7.69
N PRO A 171 -9.00 10.90 -8.47
CA PRO A 171 -9.76 9.68 -8.26
C PRO A 171 -9.65 9.19 -6.82
N ALA A 172 -10.76 8.75 -6.22
CA ALA A 172 -10.72 8.14 -4.89
C ALA A 172 -10.14 6.73 -5.01
N LEU A 173 -9.07 6.44 -4.27
CA LEU A 173 -8.46 5.12 -4.23
C LEU A 173 -8.88 4.31 -2.99
N SER A 174 -9.62 4.93 -2.08
CA SER A 174 -10.23 4.27 -0.93
C SER A 174 -11.75 4.13 -1.09
N PRO A 175 -12.32 2.93 -0.84
CA PRO A 175 -13.77 2.78 -0.77
C PRO A 175 -14.40 3.68 0.30
N VAL A 176 -15.62 4.17 0.01
CA VAL A 176 -16.42 4.96 0.96
C VAL A 176 -17.10 4.05 1.98
N ASP A 177 -17.57 2.89 1.55
CA ASP A 177 -18.20 1.89 2.42
C ASP A 177 -17.20 1.40 3.50
N PRO A 178 -17.57 1.46 4.80
CA PRO A 178 -16.68 1.07 5.89
C PRO A 178 -16.15 -0.38 5.80
N LEU A 179 -16.99 -1.34 5.38
CA LEU A 179 -16.56 -2.74 5.27
C LEU A 179 -15.55 -2.93 4.13
N SER A 180 -15.79 -2.30 2.99
CA SER A 180 -14.87 -2.32 1.86
C SER A 180 -13.55 -1.62 2.17
N ARG A 181 -13.60 -0.53 2.95
CA ARG A 181 -12.40 0.14 3.47
C ARG A 181 -11.62 -0.75 4.44
N ALA A 182 -12.29 -1.47 5.33
CA ALA A 182 -11.63 -2.43 6.23
C ALA A 182 -10.96 -3.57 5.45
N ARG A 183 -11.61 -4.09 4.38
CA ARG A 183 -10.99 -5.09 3.48
C ARG A 183 -9.75 -4.53 2.79
N MET A 184 -9.80 -3.29 2.31
CA MET A 184 -8.65 -2.62 1.69
C MET A 184 -7.49 -2.48 2.67
N GLN A 185 -7.77 -2.04 3.90
CA GLN A 185 -6.77 -1.93 4.96
C GLN A 185 -6.16 -3.30 5.31
N MET A 186 -6.95 -4.37 5.29
CA MET A 186 -6.42 -5.73 5.47
C MET A 186 -5.44 -6.12 4.37
N TRP A 187 -5.75 -5.83 3.10
CA TRP A 187 -4.80 -6.05 2.00
C TRP A 187 -3.49 -5.29 2.19
N MET A 188 -3.57 -4.00 2.55
CA MET A 188 -2.38 -3.17 2.79
C MET A 188 -1.57 -3.69 3.99
N LYS A 189 -2.23 -4.09 5.07
CA LYS A 189 -1.57 -4.69 6.24
C LYS A 189 -0.84 -5.99 5.89
N GLN A 190 -1.47 -6.86 5.12
CA GLN A 190 -0.82 -8.10 4.65
C GLN A 190 0.32 -7.81 3.68
N ALA A 191 0.18 -6.81 2.83
CA ALA A 191 1.22 -6.33 1.95
C ALA A 191 2.48 -5.92 2.71
N ASP A 192 2.33 -5.25 3.86
CA ASP A 192 3.46 -4.80 4.68
C ASP A 192 4.07 -5.93 5.51
N GLU A 193 3.24 -6.72 6.20
CA GLU A 193 3.71 -7.68 7.19
C GLU A 193 4.10 -9.04 6.60
N LYS A 194 3.49 -9.43 5.49
CA LYS A 194 3.68 -10.77 4.91
C LYS A 194 4.34 -10.69 3.55
N TYR A 195 3.77 -9.94 2.63
CA TYR A 195 4.17 -10.03 1.22
C TYR A 195 5.51 -9.31 0.97
N LEU A 196 5.71 -8.13 1.57
CA LEU A 196 6.97 -7.39 1.47
C LEU A 196 8.20 -8.18 1.97
N PRO A 197 8.23 -8.72 3.20
CA PRO A 197 9.38 -9.51 3.63
C PRO A 197 9.55 -10.79 2.80
N SER A 198 8.46 -11.40 2.35
CA SER A 198 8.49 -12.61 1.52
C SER A 198 9.08 -12.38 0.14
N ILE A 199 8.62 -11.35 -0.59
CA ILE A 199 9.18 -11.01 -1.91
C ILE A 199 10.63 -10.53 -1.79
N GLY A 200 10.97 -9.88 -0.67
CA GLY A 200 12.32 -9.50 -0.33
C GLY A 200 13.21 -10.75 -0.22
N ALA A 201 12.80 -11.72 0.59
CA ALA A 201 13.54 -12.98 0.75
C ALA A 201 13.74 -13.73 -0.58
N VAL A 202 12.70 -13.80 -1.42
CA VAL A 202 12.79 -14.41 -2.75
C VAL A 202 13.74 -13.63 -3.67
N THR A 203 13.59 -12.31 -3.76
CA THR A 203 14.45 -11.45 -4.60
C THR A 203 15.92 -11.54 -4.20
N TYR A 204 16.20 -11.54 -2.89
CA TYR A 204 17.56 -11.68 -2.36
C TYR A 204 18.07 -13.11 -2.43
N GLY A 205 17.20 -14.12 -2.38
CA GLY A 205 17.57 -15.52 -2.57
C GLY A 205 17.87 -15.89 -4.04
N THR A 206 17.45 -15.07 -5.00
CA THR A 206 17.66 -15.29 -6.45
C THR A 206 18.65 -14.29 -7.04
N PHE A 207 18.14 -13.18 -7.57
CA PHE A 207 18.91 -12.22 -8.36
C PHE A 207 19.84 -11.37 -7.49
N ARG A 208 19.34 -10.79 -6.39
CA ARG A 208 20.14 -9.82 -5.61
C ARG A 208 21.31 -10.48 -4.89
N ARG A 209 21.26 -11.77 -4.54
CA ARG A 209 22.46 -12.45 -4.00
C ARG A 209 23.58 -12.46 -5.03
N LEU A 210 23.29 -12.65 -6.32
CA LEU A 210 24.33 -12.73 -7.35
C LEU A 210 25.06 -11.39 -7.45
N GLU A 211 24.32 -10.27 -7.46
CA GLU A 211 24.93 -8.93 -7.44
C GLU A 211 25.76 -8.69 -6.17
N ILE A 212 25.27 -9.09 -5.00
CA ILE A 212 26.01 -8.92 -3.73
C ILE A 212 27.30 -9.76 -3.73
N LEU A 213 27.22 -11.02 -4.18
CA LEU A 213 28.38 -11.91 -4.26
C LEU A 213 29.42 -11.37 -5.24
N GLU A 214 28.99 -10.83 -6.39
CA GLU A 214 29.87 -10.19 -7.36
C GLU A 214 30.52 -8.91 -6.82
N GLN A 215 29.75 -8.06 -6.14
CA GLN A 215 30.22 -6.76 -5.63
C GLN A 215 31.19 -6.91 -4.45
N HIS A 216 30.96 -7.86 -3.55
CA HIS A 216 31.69 -7.96 -2.30
C HIS A 216 32.69 -9.13 -2.24
N GLY A 217 32.55 -10.17 -3.07
CA GLY A 217 33.44 -11.33 -3.06
C GLY A 217 33.59 -11.94 -1.67
N ASP A 218 34.84 -12.05 -1.19
CA ASP A 218 35.15 -12.59 0.14
C ASP A 218 34.85 -11.63 1.31
N HIS A 219 34.42 -10.39 1.03
CA HIS A 219 34.19 -9.34 2.03
C HIS A 219 32.72 -9.20 2.47
N LEU A 220 31.93 -10.29 2.41
CA LEU A 220 30.51 -10.27 2.78
C LEU A 220 30.24 -9.83 4.23
N GLU A 221 31.17 -10.08 5.15
CA GLU A 221 31.04 -9.66 6.56
C GLU A 221 30.92 -8.15 6.73
N ALA A 222 31.66 -7.37 5.93
CA ALA A 222 31.56 -5.92 5.94
C ALA A 222 30.16 -5.47 5.48
N TYR A 223 29.70 -6.03 4.36
CA TYR A 223 28.36 -5.78 3.84
C TYR A 223 27.25 -6.09 4.86
N TYR A 224 27.35 -7.20 5.59
CA TYR A 224 26.35 -7.52 6.62
C TYR A 224 26.44 -6.58 7.82
N SER A 225 27.64 -6.17 8.21
CA SER A 225 27.85 -5.25 9.34
C SER A 225 27.22 -3.88 9.11
N ASP A 226 27.16 -3.44 7.86
CA ASP A 226 26.54 -2.16 7.46
C ASP A 226 25.01 -2.17 7.54
N ILE A 227 24.36 -3.34 7.71
CA ILE A 227 22.91 -3.44 7.91
C ILE A 227 22.61 -3.20 9.39
N PRO A 228 21.97 -2.07 9.79
CA PRO A 228 21.87 -1.71 11.21
C PRO A 228 20.93 -2.64 12.00
N ASP A 229 19.82 -3.03 11.39
CA ASP A 229 18.79 -3.88 11.99
C ASP A 229 19.26 -5.35 12.08
N PRO A 230 19.34 -5.95 13.29
CA PRO A 230 19.91 -7.28 13.48
C PRO A 230 19.09 -8.40 12.83
N ASP A 231 17.75 -8.29 12.84
CA ASP A 231 16.87 -9.29 12.24
C ASP A 231 16.97 -9.25 10.71
N ARG A 232 16.97 -8.04 10.14
CA ARG A 232 17.20 -7.81 8.72
C ARG A 232 18.57 -8.29 8.28
N ARG A 233 19.60 -8.09 9.10
CA ARG A 233 20.97 -8.57 8.87
C ARG A 233 20.98 -10.10 8.84
N ALA A 234 20.42 -10.76 9.86
CA ALA A 234 20.35 -12.22 9.93
C ALA A 234 19.59 -12.82 8.74
N GLN A 235 18.44 -12.24 8.41
CA GLN A 235 17.66 -12.64 7.24
C GLN A 235 18.46 -12.44 5.95
N ARG A 236 19.13 -11.28 5.79
CA ARG A 236 19.94 -10.97 4.59
C ARG A 236 21.08 -11.96 4.42
N ARG A 237 21.78 -12.29 5.51
CA ARG A 237 22.82 -13.32 5.51
C ARG A 237 22.29 -14.65 5.02
N SER A 238 21.20 -15.12 5.61
CA SER A 238 20.58 -16.40 5.27
C SER A 238 20.24 -16.51 3.77
N VAL A 239 19.58 -15.50 3.19
CA VAL A 239 19.17 -15.53 1.77
C VAL A 239 20.34 -15.34 0.81
N VAL A 240 21.39 -14.60 1.18
CA VAL A 240 22.57 -14.40 0.31
C VAL A 240 23.44 -15.66 0.25
N GLU A 241 23.69 -16.28 1.41
CA GLU A 241 24.55 -17.45 1.52
C GLU A 241 23.84 -18.73 1.02
N GLN A 242 22.58 -18.94 1.42
CA GLN A 242 21.84 -20.18 1.12
C GLN A 242 20.88 -20.05 -0.08
N GLY A 243 20.69 -18.83 -0.58
CA GLY A 243 19.84 -18.56 -1.75
C GLY A 243 18.36 -18.82 -1.54
N ILE A 244 17.71 -19.22 -2.64
CA ILE A 244 16.28 -19.51 -2.71
C ILE A 244 15.87 -20.69 -1.80
N ARG A 245 16.82 -21.53 -1.39
CA ARG A 245 16.61 -22.63 -0.44
C ARG A 245 16.73 -22.23 1.03
N SER A 246 17.13 -20.99 1.32
CA SER A 246 17.16 -20.47 2.70
C SER A 246 15.79 -20.61 3.38
N PRO A 247 15.72 -20.79 4.72
CA PRO A 247 14.45 -20.87 5.46
C PRO A 247 13.52 -19.69 5.17
N HIS A 248 14.06 -18.47 5.08
CA HIS A 248 13.27 -17.27 4.79
C HIS A 248 12.74 -17.24 3.35
N ALA A 249 13.52 -17.67 2.36
CA ALA A 249 13.07 -17.72 0.98
C ALA A 249 12.02 -18.83 0.77
N ARG A 250 12.22 -20.01 1.38
CA ARG A 250 11.24 -21.11 1.37
C ARG A 250 9.89 -20.66 1.93
N GLN A 251 9.90 -20.06 3.13
CA GLN A 251 8.69 -19.53 3.74
C GLN A 251 8.07 -18.40 2.90
N GLY A 252 8.90 -17.54 2.31
CA GLY A 252 8.46 -16.47 1.43
C GLY A 252 7.74 -16.97 0.19
N ILE A 253 8.23 -18.03 -0.46
CA ILE A 253 7.59 -18.67 -1.62
C ILE A 253 6.18 -19.15 -1.26
N VAL A 254 6.03 -19.87 -0.14
CA VAL A 254 4.74 -20.38 0.32
C VAL A 254 3.76 -19.25 0.62
N ILE A 255 4.23 -18.17 1.26
CA ILE A 255 3.41 -16.98 1.55
C ILE A 255 2.97 -16.30 0.25
N LEU A 256 3.85 -16.18 -0.74
CA LEU A 256 3.54 -15.55 -2.03
C LEU A 256 2.58 -16.41 -2.86
N GLN A 257 2.69 -17.74 -2.82
CA GLN A 257 1.68 -18.62 -3.44
C GLN A 257 0.32 -18.43 -2.77
N LYS A 258 0.29 -18.35 -1.43
CA LYS A 258 -0.93 -18.08 -0.69
C LYS A 258 -1.53 -16.72 -1.05
N MET A 259 -0.70 -15.68 -1.19
CA MET A 259 -1.13 -14.36 -1.67
C MET A 259 -1.85 -14.48 -3.02
N LEU A 260 -1.30 -15.23 -3.98
CA LEU A 260 -1.93 -15.42 -5.29
C LEU A 260 -3.29 -16.12 -5.18
N PHE A 261 -3.44 -17.11 -4.30
CA PHE A 261 -4.73 -17.76 -4.05
C PHE A 261 -5.73 -16.83 -3.32
N GLU A 262 -5.26 -15.98 -2.41
CA GLU A 262 -6.08 -14.96 -1.76
C GLU A 262 -6.58 -13.92 -2.78
N ILE A 263 -5.72 -13.52 -3.73
CA ILE A 263 -6.10 -12.64 -4.85
C ILE A 263 -7.14 -13.33 -5.74
N GLU A 264 -6.90 -14.57 -6.16
CA GLU A 264 -7.84 -15.34 -6.97
C GLU A 264 -9.22 -15.44 -6.31
N ALA A 265 -9.24 -15.77 -5.01
CA ALA A 265 -10.48 -15.86 -4.25
C ALA A 265 -11.22 -14.52 -4.18
N ALA A 266 -10.49 -13.41 -4.03
CA ALA A 266 -11.07 -12.07 -3.98
C ALA A 266 -11.62 -11.61 -5.34
N LEU A 267 -11.11 -12.13 -6.46
CA LEU A 267 -11.48 -11.71 -7.81
C LEU A 267 -12.60 -12.54 -8.44
N ARG A 268 -13.19 -13.49 -7.71
CA ARG A 268 -14.23 -14.40 -8.23
C ARG A 268 -15.45 -13.67 -8.79
N ASP A 269 -15.86 -12.58 -8.15
CA ASP A 269 -17.09 -11.82 -8.44
C ASP A 269 -16.82 -10.34 -8.77
N ARG A 270 -15.56 -9.95 -8.95
CA ARG A 270 -15.16 -8.54 -9.07
C ARG A 270 -13.85 -8.34 -9.84
N PRO A 271 -13.68 -7.20 -10.53
CA PRO A 271 -12.49 -6.93 -11.33
C PRO A 271 -11.25 -6.52 -10.52
N PHE A 272 -11.43 -5.99 -9.30
CA PHE A 272 -10.36 -5.48 -8.42
C PHE A 272 -10.53 -5.99 -6.98
N LEU A 273 -9.47 -5.96 -6.18
CA LEU A 273 -9.41 -6.63 -4.87
C LEU A 273 -10.49 -6.17 -3.87
N CYS A 274 -10.94 -4.92 -3.98
CA CYS A 274 -11.95 -4.34 -3.09
C CYS A 274 -13.25 -3.93 -3.78
N GLY A 275 -13.49 -4.37 -5.03
CA GLY A 275 -14.76 -4.15 -5.72
C GLY A 275 -14.62 -3.89 -7.21
N VAL A 276 -15.48 -3.02 -7.74
CA VAL A 276 -15.54 -2.69 -9.18
C VAL A 276 -14.49 -1.68 -9.62
N ALA A 277 -13.88 -0.96 -8.68
CA ALA A 277 -12.90 0.09 -8.96
C ALA A 277 -11.52 -0.26 -8.38
N TYR A 278 -10.48 0.22 -9.05
CA TYR A 278 -9.10 0.16 -8.57
C TYR A 278 -8.95 0.91 -7.25
N SER A 279 -8.17 0.34 -6.33
CA SER A 279 -8.02 0.87 -4.98
C SER A 279 -6.59 0.78 -4.45
N LEU A 280 -6.34 1.35 -3.28
CA LEU A 280 -5.06 1.20 -2.59
C LEU A 280 -4.72 -0.28 -2.29
N ALA A 281 -5.72 -1.17 -2.19
CA ALA A 281 -5.46 -2.61 -2.08
C ALA A 281 -4.72 -3.12 -3.32
N ASP A 282 -5.23 -2.81 -4.51
CA ASP A 282 -4.61 -3.21 -5.79
C ASP A 282 -3.20 -2.62 -5.90
N ALA A 283 -3.07 -1.30 -5.68
CA ALA A 283 -1.80 -0.59 -5.71
C ALA A 283 -0.76 -1.16 -4.73
N SER A 284 -1.20 -1.63 -3.55
CA SER A 284 -0.31 -2.18 -2.52
C SER A 284 0.22 -3.58 -2.87
N VAL A 285 -0.53 -4.35 -3.67
CA VAL A 285 -0.20 -5.75 -4.02
C VAL A 285 0.51 -5.84 -5.38
N THR A 286 0.20 -4.94 -6.32
CA THR A 286 0.82 -4.87 -7.66
C THR A 286 2.34 -5.04 -7.67
N PRO A 287 3.13 -4.38 -6.80
CA PRO A 287 4.60 -4.50 -6.81
C PRO A 287 5.12 -5.93 -6.58
N PHE A 288 4.36 -6.76 -5.85
CA PHE A 288 4.79 -8.12 -5.54
C PHE A 288 4.54 -9.06 -6.70
N VAL A 289 3.35 -8.99 -7.32
CA VAL A 289 3.03 -9.74 -8.54
C VAL A 289 3.95 -9.31 -9.68
N SER A 290 4.23 -8.01 -9.81
CA SER A 290 5.21 -7.48 -10.76
C SER A 290 6.59 -8.07 -10.54
N ARG A 291 7.11 -8.10 -9.31
CA ARG A 291 8.43 -8.70 -9.02
C ARG A 291 8.48 -10.19 -9.30
N LEU A 292 7.42 -10.95 -9.01
CA LEU A 292 7.37 -12.36 -9.41
C LEU A 292 7.43 -12.51 -10.94
N ASN A 293 6.75 -11.63 -11.68
CA ASN A 293 6.76 -11.63 -13.15
C ASN A 293 8.14 -11.23 -13.69
N GLU A 294 8.80 -10.23 -13.09
CA GLU A 294 10.19 -9.85 -13.41
C GLU A 294 11.17 -11.02 -13.19
N LEU A 295 10.89 -11.88 -12.20
CA LEU A 295 11.64 -13.10 -11.88
C LEU A 295 11.17 -14.34 -12.66
N SER A 296 10.37 -14.20 -13.72
CA SER A 296 9.87 -15.36 -14.50
C SER A 296 9.17 -16.43 -13.65
N LEU A 297 8.52 -16.01 -12.56
CA LEU A 297 7.71 -16.85 -11.67
C LEU A 297 6.20 -16.71 -11.96
N ASP A 298 5.84 -16.17 -13.13
CA ASP A 298 4.45 -16.00 -13.57
C ASP A 298 3.69 -17.31 -13.76
N TRP A 299 4.40 -18.42 -13.92
CA TRP A 299 3.83 -19.76 -13.89
C TRP A 299 3.09 -20.08 -12.57
N MET A 300 3.44 -19.43 -11.45
CA MET A 300 2.77 -19.61 -10.14
C MET A 300 1.28 -19.20 -10.16
N TRP A 301 0.87 -18.37 -11.13
CA TRP A 301 -0.53 -17.97 -11.33
C TRP A 301 -1.03 -18.22 -12.76
N ALA A 302 -0.31 -18.99 -13.57
CA ALA A 302 -0.73 -19.28 -14.95
C ALA A 302 -2.11 -19.94 -15.01
N ASP A 303 -2.47 -20.75 -14.01
CA ASP A 303 -3.77 -21.44 -13.91
C ASP A 303 -4.79 -20.70 -13.02
N LEU A 304 -4.51 -19.44 -12.64
CA LEU A 304 -5.39 -18.60 -11.82
C LEU A 304 -6.06 -17.52 -12.71
N PRO A 305 -7.25 -17.79 -13.29
CA PRO A 305 -7.85 -16.91 -14.28
C PRO A 305 -8.23 -15.53 -13.73
N GLY A 306 -8.65 -15.44 -12.46
CA GLY A 306 -8.89 -14.17 -11.79
C GLY A 306 -7.62 -13.33 -11.70
N VAL A 307 -6.52 -13.91 -11.20
CA VAL A 307 -5.20 -13.26 -11.11
C VAL A 307 -4.73 -12.79 -12.49
N ARG A 308 -4.81 -13.65 -13.53
CA ARG A 308 -4.42 -13.27 -14.90
C ARG A 308 -5.22 -12.07 -15.40
N GLY A 309 -6.55 -12.13 -15.29
CA GLY A 309 -7.41 -11.03 -15.73
C GLY A 309 -7.13 -9.74 -14.95
N TRP A 310 -6.90 -9.83 -13.64
CA TRP A 310 -6.53 -8.67 -12.83
C TRP A 310 -5.18 -8.12 -13.27
N TRP A 311 -4.19 -8.98 -13.48
CA TRP A 311 -2.87 -8.57 -13.94
C TRP A 311 -2.93 -7.85 -15.30
N ASP A 312 -3.74 -8.33 -16.24
CA ASP A 312 -3.98 -7.65 -17.52
C ASP A 312 -4.61 -6.27 -17.33
N ARG A 313 -5.60 -6.16 -16.44
CA ARG A 313 -6.21 -4.85 -16.09
C ARG A 313 -5.21 -3.90 -15.43
N ILE A 314 -4.33 -4.41 -14.58
CA ILE A 314 -3.27 -3.62 -13.93
C ILE A 314 -2.26 -3.11 -14.96
N ARG A 315 -1.78 -3.97 -15.84
CA ARG A 315 -0.82 -3.58 -16.90
C ARG A 315 -1.41 -2.61 -17.92
N ALA A 316 -2.72 -2.66 -18.14
CA ALA A 316 -3.41 -1.73 -19.03
C ALA A 316 -3.58 -0.32 -18.44
N ARG A 317 -3.22 -0.08 -17.17
CA ARG A 317 -3.31 1.25 -16.54
C ARG A 317 -2.12 2.10 -16.95
N ALA A 318 -2.36 3.37 -17.26
CA ALA A 318 -1.29 4.32 -17.61
C ALA A 318 -0.21 4.44 -16.52
N SER A 319 -0.63 4.37 -15.25
CA SER A 319 0.27 4.39 -14.09
C SER A 319 1.24 3.22 -14.06
N PHE A 320 0.90 2.08 -14.67
CA PHE A 320 1.78 0.92 -14.69
C PHE A 320 3.04 1.22 -15.50
N ASP A 321 2.88 1.66 -16.75
CA ASP A 321 4.01 1.99 -17.63
C ASP A 321 4.80 3.19 -17.09
N ALA A 322 4.10 4.21 -16.59
CA ALA A 322 4.73 5.39 -16.01
C ALA A 322 5.58 5.07 -14.77
N VAL A 323 5.23 4.03 -13.99
CA VAL A 323 5.98 3.67 -12.77
C VAL A 323 7.01 2.57 -12.99
N PHE A 324 6.63 1.47 -13.65
CA PHE A 324 7.49 0.31 -13.89
C PHE A 324 8.40 0.50 -15.12
N GLY A 325 8.00 1.34 -16.08
CA GLY A 325 8.78 1.71 -17.26
C GLY A 325 9.68 2.93 -17.09
N ALA A 326 9.57 3.68 -15.97
CA ALA A 326 10.31 4.95 -15.77
C ALA A 326 11.84 4.83 -15.78
N PHE A 327 12.39 3.66 -15.41
CA PHE A 327 13.83 3.45 -15.28
C PHE A 327 14.25 2.18 -16.04
N PRO A 328 14.26 2.22 -17.39
CA PRO A 328 14.59 1.05 -18.18
C PRO A 328 16.05 0.66 -17.96
N ASN A 329 16.27 -0.61 -17.59
CA ASN A 329 17.59 -1.21 -17.49
C ASN A 329 17.53 -2.63 -18.09
N PRO A 330 17.77 -2.78 -19.40
CA PRO A 330 17.62 -4.05 -20.10
C PRO A 330 18.51 -5.17 -19.55
N ASP A 331 19.73 -4.85 -19.13
CA ASP A 331 20.65 -5.83 -18.55
C ASP A 331 20.15 -6.35 -17.21
N ARG A 332 19.72 -5.45 -16.33
CA ARG A 332 19.11 -5.83 -15.04
C ARG A 332 17.86 -6.68 -15.24
N ILE A 333 17.00 -6.31 -16.19
CA ILE A 333 15.78 -7.06 -16.52
C ILE A 333 16.14 -8.48 -17.01
N ARG A 334 17.12 -8.60 -17.91
CA ARG A 334 17.60 -9.89 -18.40
C ARG A 334 18.11 -10.76 -17.25
N ARG A 335 19.00 -10.24 -16.42
CA ARG A 335 19.58 -10.98 -15.28
C ARG A 335 18.53 -11.41 -14.25
N LEU A 336 17.53 -10.57 -13.98
CA LEU A 336 16.40 -10.93 -13.11
C LEU A 336 15.63 -12.15 -13.64
N ARG A 337 15.33 -12.15 -14.95
CA ARG A 337 14.62 -13.26 -15.61
C ARG A 337 15.45 -14.54 -15.57
N GLU A 338 16.73 -14.45 -15.94
CA GLU A 338 17.66 -15.61 -15.93
C GLU A 338 17.76 -16.23 -14.53
N ALA A 339 18.01 -15.43 -13.49
CA ALA A 339 18.09 -15.90 -12.11
C ALA A 339 16.77 -16.53 -11.63
N GLY A 340 15.64 -16.01 -12.10
CA GLY A 340 14.32 -16.55 -11.82
C GLY A 340 14.04 -17.91 -12.48
N LEU A 341 14.41 -18.05 -13.76
CA LEU A 341 14.32 -19.31 -14.50
C LEU A 341 15.24 -20.38 -13.88
N GLU A 342 16.45 -20.01 -13.47
CA GLU A 342 17.37 -20.91 -12.77
C GLU A 342 16.82 -21.37 -11.41
N ALA A 343 16.15 -20.46 -10.68
CA ALA A 343 15.55 -20.78 -9.39
C ALA A 343 14.29 -21.65 -9.48
N ARG A 344 13.64 -21.73 -10.65
CA ARG A 344 12.34 -22.38 -10.82
C ARG A 344 12.27 -23.82 -10.28
N PRO A 345 13.20 -24.75 -10.57
CA PRO A 345 13.11 -26.11 -10.05
C PRO A 345 13.09 -26.18 -8.52
N ALA A 346 13.84 -25.28 -7.85
CA ALA A 346 13.83 -25.20 -6.40
C ALA A 346 12.49 -24.65 -5.87
N VAL A 347 11.91 -23.65 -6.55
CA VAL A 347 10.60 -23.10 -6.20
C VAL A 347 9.50 -24.16 -6.36
N GLU A 348 9.50 -24.93 -7.46
CA GLU A 348 8.57 -26.04 -7.70
C GLU A 348 8.67 -27.10 -6.58
N GLU A 349 9.88 -27.53 -6.23
CA GLU A 349 10.12 -28.48 -5.14
C GLU A 349 9.60 -27.96 -3.79
N ILE A 350 9.84 -26.68 -3.48
CA ILE A 350 9.37 -26.05 -2.23
C ILE A 350 7.85 -26.04 -2.16
N LEU A 351 7.17 -25.73 -3.25
CA LEU A 351 5.71 -25.71 -3.31
C LEU A 351 5.11 -27.13 -3.25
N LEU A 352 5.72 -28.11 -3.91
CA LEU A 352 5.29 -29.51 -3.85
C LEU A 352 5.46 -30.11 -2.46
N GLY A 353 6.54 -29.76 -1.74
CA GLY A 353 6.76 -30.23 -0.37
C GLY A 353 5.95 -29.49 0.70
N ALA A 354 5.23 -28.42 0.33
CA ALA A 354 4.36 -27.67 1.22
C ALA A 354 2.86 -27.99 1.02
N ALA A 355 2.51 -28.61 -0.11
CA ALA A 355 1.19 -29.16 -0.41
C ALA A 355 0.99 -30.51 0.32
#